data_AF-A0AAV2YXL4-F1
#
_entry.id   AF-A0AAV2YXL4-F1
#
_cell.length_a   1.000
_cell.length_b   1.000
_cell.length_c   1.000
_cell.angle_alpha   90.00
_cell.angle_beta   90.00
_cell.angle_gamma   90.00
#
_symmetry.space_group_name_H-M   'P 1'
#
loop_
_entity.id
_entity.type
_entity.pdbx_description
1 polymer ?
#
loop_
_entity_poly.entity_id
_entity_poly.type
_entity_poly.pdbx_seq_one_letter_code
_entity_poly.pdbx_strand_id
1 'polypeptide(L)'
;MSWSKHKKILAMAKGYRGRANSCYRTAINRVEKGLQYQYRDRKQKKRDMRALWIQQINAGARQEGLSYSKLFGHLNGSGIQLNRKVLADLAATEPFSFKSVLEVVKQL
;
A
#
# COMPACT_ATOMS: atom_id res chain seq x y z
N MET A 1 -33.63 -13.71 -17.23
CA MET A 1 -32.30 -14.04 -16.64
C MET A 1 -32.42 -15.40 -15.96
N SER A 2 -31.48 -16.33 -16.18
CA SER A 2 -31.55 -17.69 -15.59
C SER A 2 -31.25 -17.69 -14.09
N TRP A 3 -31.89 -18.59 -13.33
CA TRP A 3 -31.66 -18.83 -11.91
C TRP A 3 -30.17 -19.02 -11.56
N SER A 4 -29.42 -19.67 -12.44
CA SER A 4 -27.96 -19.85 -12.29
C SER A 4 -27.20 -18.52 -12.23
N LYS A 5 -27.59 -17.54 -13.06
CA LYS A 5 -26.99 -16.19 -13.05
C LYS A 5 -27.30 -15.44 -11.75
N HIS A 6 -28.53 -15.58 -11.22
CA HIS A 6 -28.91 -14.98 -9.94
C HIS A 6 -28.10 -15.55 -8.79
N LYS A 7 -27.93 -16.88 -8.75
CA LYS A 7 -27.14 -17.57 -7.71
C LYS A 7 -25.68 -17.12 -7.72
N LYS A 8 -25.08 -16.88 -8.90
CA LYS A 8 -23.72 -16.35 -9.03
C LYS A 8 -23.57 -14.95 -8.41
N ILE A 9 -24.50 -14.03 -8.69
CA ILE A 9 -24.48 -12.68 -8.09
C ILE A 9 -24.67 -12.74 -6.58
N LEU A 10 -25.63 -13.54 -6.09
CA LEU A 10 -25.89 -13.68 -4.66
C LEU A 10 -24.70 -14.31 -3.92
N ALA A 11 -23.97 -15.24 -4.56
CA ALA A 11 -22.73 -15.79 -4.00
C ALA A 11 -21.65 -14.71 -3.84
N MET A 12 -21.52 -13.79 -4.81
CA MET A 12 -20.59 -12.65 -4.70
C MET A 12 -21.03 -11.61 -3.65
N ALA A 13 -22.34 -11.48 -3.43
CA ALA A 13 -22.91 -10.57 -2.42
C ALA A 13 -22.94 -11.17 -1.01
N LYS A 14 -22.35 -12.35 -0.79
CA LYS A 14 -22.31 -12.99 0.54
C LYS A 14 -21.63 -12.06 1.55
N GLY A 15 -22.27 -11.89 2.71
CA GLY A 15 -21.78 -11.00 3.77
C GLY A 15 -22.23 -9.54 3.62
N TYR A 16 -22.95 -9.17 2.55
CA TYR A 16 -23.53 -7.83 2.45
C TYR A 16 -24.62 -7.62 3.52
N ARG A 17 -24.69 -6.40 4.05
CA ARG A 17 -25.65 -6.04 5.11
C ARG A 17 -27.08 -5.94 4.58
N GLY A 18 -28.03 -6.52 5.34
CA GLY A 18 -29.46 -6.46 5.06
C GLY A 18 -29.85 -7.24 3.80
N ARG A 19 -30.87 -6.75 3.07
CA ARG A 19 -31.41 -7.41 1.86
C ARG A 19 -30.44 -7.50 0.68
N ALA A 20 -29.28 -6.87 0.75
CA ALA A 20 -28.30 -6.91 -0.32
C ALA A 20 -27.57 -8.25 -0.46
N ASN A 21 -27.72 -9.17 0.50
CA ASN A 21 -27.18 -10.53 0.41
C ASN A 21 -28.18 -11.58 -0.10
N SER A 22 -29.48 -11.24 -0.16
CA SER A 22 -30.57 -12.18 -0.46
C SER A 22 -31.42 -11.74 -1.65
N CYS A 23 -31.66 -10.44 -1.83
CA CYS A 23 -32.44 -9.90 -2.93
C CYS A 23 -31.55 -9.57 -4.13
N TYR A 24 -31.73 -10.28 -5.25
CA TYR A 24 -30.93 -10.12 -6.47
C TYR A 24 -30.83 -8.67 -6.97
N ARG A 25 -31.95 -7.94 -7.05
CA ARG A 25 -31.97 -6.56 -7.56
C ARG A 25 -31.11 -5.60 -6.74
N THR A 26 -31.08 -5.78 -5.42
CA THR A 26 -30.23 -4.96 -4.54
C THR A 26 -28.78 -5.44 -4.58
N ALA A 27 -28.58 -6.76 -4.66
CA ALA A 27 -27.26 -7.38 -4.72
C ALA A 27 -26.47 -6.95 -5.96
N ILE A 28 -27.07 -7.01 -7.16
CA ILE A 28 -26.37 -6.68 -8.41
C ILE A 28 -25.80 -5.26 -8.40
N ASN A 29 -26.59 -4.26 -8.02
CA ASN A 29 -26.14 -2.86 -7.95
C ASN A 29 -24.96 -2.69 -6.98
N ARG A 30 -24.96 -3.40 -5.85
CA ARG A 30 -23.85 -3.33 -4.88
C ARG A 30 -22.62 -4.08 -5.37
N VAL A 31 -22.79 -5.26 -5.97
CA VAL A 31 -21.68 -6.06 -6.50
C VAL A 31 -20.98 -5.31 -7.62
N GLU A 32 -21.72 -4.71 -8.56
CA GLU A 32 -21.15 -3.90 -9.64
C GLU A 32 -20.31 -2.73 -9.11
N LYS A 33 -20.84 -1.99 -8.13
CA LYS A 33 -20.11 -0.91 -7.46
C LYS A 33 -18.87 -1.44 -6.71
N GLY A 34 -18.98 -2.60 -6.07
CA GLY A 34 -17.86 -3.28 -5.42
C GLY A 34 -16.75 -3.66 -6.41
N LEU A 35 -17.09 -4.14 -7.60
CA LEU A 35 -16.12 -4.46 -8.65
C LEU A 35 -15.44 -3.21 -9.22
N GLN A 36 -16.18 -2.11 -9.37
CA GLN A 36 -15.59 -0.82 -9.74
C GLN A 36 -14.58 -0.33 -8.70
N TYR A 37 -14.94 -0.41 -7.41
CA TYR A 37 -14.02 -0.08 -6.31
C TYR A 37 -12.81 -1.01 -6.28
N GLN A 38 -13.00 -2.32 -6.46
CA GLN A 38 -11.89 -3.27 -6.53
C GLN A 38 -10.89 -2.90 -7.65
N TYR A 39 -11.36 -2.49 -8.83
CA TYR A 39 -10.48 -2.05 -9.90
C TYR A 39 -9.68 -0.80 -9.53
N ARG A 40 -10.34 0.22 -8.99
CA ARG A 40 -9.69 1.46 -8.53
C ARG A 40 -8.68 1.18 -7.41
N ASP A 41 -9.08 0.40 -6.41
CA ASP A 41 -8.34 0.19 -5.18
C ASP A 41 -7.08 -0.65 -5.40
N ARG A 42 -7.03 -1.49 -6.46
CA ARG A 42 -5.77 -2.13 -6.90
C ARG A 42 -4.67 -1.12 -7.24
N LYS A 43 -5.04 0.03 -7.82
CA LYS A 43 -4.09 1.13 -8.11
C LYS A 43 -3.80 1.94 -6.85
N GLN A 44 -4.83 2.17 -6.03
CA GLN A 44 -4.69 2.93 -4.79
C GLN A 44 -3.79 2.23 -3.76
N LYS A 45 -3.91 0.91 -3.58
CA LYS A 45 -3.05 0.11 -2.70
C LYS A 45 -1.55 0.35 -2.96
N LYS A 46 -1.14 0.51 -4.22
CA LYS A 46 0.26 0.78 -4.57
C LYS A 46 0.72 2.17 -4.09
N ARG A 47 -0.19 3.16 -4.11
CA ARG A 47 0.07 4.52 -3.63
C ARG A 47 0.12 4.56 -2.10
N ASP A 48 -0.84 3.91 -1.46
CA ASP A 48 -0.94 3.87 0.01
C ASP A 48 0.28 3.18 0.63
N MET A 49 0.70 2.03 0.06
CA MET A 49 1.92 1.34 0.50
C MET A 49 3.17 2.20 0.32
N ARG A 50 3.28 2.94 -0.79
CA ARG A 50 4.40 3.86 -1.00
C ARG A 50 4.40 4.98 0.03
N ALA A 51 3.23 5.55 0.34
CA ALA A 51 3.10 6.59 1.36
C ALA A 51 3.53 6.07 2.74
N LEU A 52 3.10 4.86 3.11
CA LEU A 52 3.49 4.20 4.36
C LEU A 52 5.02 4.02 4.44
N TRP A 53 5.66 3.50 3.39
CA TRP A 53 7.11 3.33 3.39
C TRP A 53 7.85 4.66 3.55
N ILE A 54 7.36 5.73 2.92
CA ILE A 54 7.94 7.07 3.09
C ILE A 54 7.83 7.54 4.54
N GLN A 55 6.67 7.32 5.18
CA GLN A 55 6.48 7.67 6.59
C GLN A 55 7.43 6.91 7.51
N GLN A 56 7.58 5.60 7.31
CA GLN A 56 8.49 4.75 8.08
C GLN A 56 9.96 5.20 7.91
N ILE A 57 10.41 5.39 6.66
CA ILE A 57 11.77 5.87 6.38
C ILE A 57 12.00 7.25 7.00
N ASN A 58 11.02 8.16 6.91
CA ASN A 58 11.16 9.50 7.47
C ASN A 58 11.24 9.46 9.00
N ALA A 59 10.54 8.54 9.66
CA ALA A 59 10.65 8.35 11.11
C ALA A 59 12.07 7.90 11.50
N GLY A 60 12.63 6.89 10.83
CA GLY A 60 14.00 6.43 11.08
C GLY A 60 15.05 7.49 10.73
N ALA A 61 14.93 8.13 9.56
CA ALA A 61 15.87 9.16 9.12
C ALA A 61 15.95 10.35 10.08
N ARG A 62 14.81 10.74 10.68
CA ARG A 62 14.76 11.83 11.65
C ARG A 62 15.49 11.53 12.95
N GLN A 63 15.53 10.27 13.39
CA GLN A 63 16.32 9.87 14.57
C GLN A 63 17.82 10.14 14.35
N GLU A 64 18.28 10.03 13.10
CA GLU A 64 19.65 10.28 12.67
C GLU A 64 19.87 11.72 12.15
N GLY A 65 18.93 12.64 12.39
CA GLY A 65 19.03 14.06 12.02
C GLY A 65 18.86 14.37 10.52
N LEU A 66 18.37 13.43 9.72
CA LEU A 66 18.14 13.61 8.28
C LEU A 66 16.65 13.76 7.95
N SER A 67 16.34 14.62 6.98
CA SER A 67 15.01 14.64 6.35
C SER A 67 14.94 13.64 5.19
N TYR A 68 13.76 13.06 4.95
CA TYR A 68 13.52 12.15 3.81
C TYR A 68 13.98 12.71 2.46
N SER A 69 13.73 14.00 2.17
CA SER A 69 14.12 14.62 0.89
C SER A 69 15.63 14.66 0.69
N LYS A 70 16.38 15.03 1.74
CA LYS A 70 17.86 15.02 1.71
C LYS A 70 18.40 13.61 1.53
N LEU A 71 17.87 12.64 2.29
CA LEU A 71 18.23 11.22 2.20
C LEU A 71 18.08 10.69 0.77
N PHE A 72 16.95 10.97 0.11
CA PHE A 72 16.75 10.52 -1.27
C PHE A 72 17.58 11.29 -2.30
N GLY A 73 17.89 12.56 -2.05
CA GLY A 73 18.82 13.34 -2.86
C GLY A 73 20.22 12.69 -2.85
N HIS A 74 20.73 12.38 -1.67
CA HIS A 74 22.03 11.76 -1.50
C HIS A 74 22.04 10.31 -2.01
N LEU A 75 20.99 9.51 -1.79
CA LEU A 75 20.88 8.15 -2.35
C LEU A 75 21.01 8.15 -3.87
N ASN A 76 20.32 9.07 -4.55
CA ASN A 76 20.43 9.20 -6.01
C ASN A 76 21.84 9.61 -6.46
N GLY A 77 22.52 10.49 -5.70
CA GLY A 77 23.89 10.91 -5.98
C GLY A 77 24.93 9.79 -5.73
N SER A 78 24.69 8.94 -4.74
CA SER A 78 25.58 7.83 -4.36
C SER A 78 25.51 6.60 -5.28
N GLY A 79 24.58 6.56 -6.23
CA GLY A 79 24.37 5.40 -7.10
C GLY A 79 23.74 4.18 -6.40
N ILE A 80 23.34 4.30 -5.12
CA ILE A 80 22.73 3.21 -4.35
C ILE A 80 21.26 3.04 -4.76
N GLN A 81 20.98 1.97 -5.50
CA GLN A 81 19.63 1.65 -6.01
C GLN A 81 18.80 0.83 -5.00
N LEU A 82 18.53 1.40 -3.82
CA LEU A 82 17.69 0.76 -2.81
C LEU A 82 16.20 1.10 -2.97
N ASN A 83 15.37 0.06 -2.88
CA ASN A 83 13.92 0.21 -2.91
C ASN A 83 13.37 0.74 -1.58
N ARG A 84 12.35 1.59 -1.66
CA ARG A 84 11.65 2.15 -0.48
C ARG A 84 11.07 1.08 0.43
N LYS A 85 10.57 -0.02 -0.14
CA LYS A 85 10.07 -1.15 0.63
C LYS A 85 11.16 -1.71 1.56
N VAL A 86 12.35 -1.93 1.02
CA VAL A 86 13.48 -2.53 1.75
C VAL A 86 14.00 -1.55 2.80
N LEU A 87 14.14 -0.26 2.44
CA LEU A 87 14.56 0.77 3.40
C LEU A 87 13.57 0.95 4.55
N ALA A 88 12.26 0.86 4.28
CA ALA A 88 11.25 0.94 5.32
C ALA A 88 11.25 -0.28 6.24
N ASP A 89 11.52 -1.47 5.69
CA ASP A 89 11.66 -2.71 6.46
C ASP A 89 12.90 -2.65 7.36
N LEU A 90 14.05 -2.28 6.81
CA LEU A 90 15.30 -2.07 7.57
C LEU A 90 15.13 -1.04 8.69
N ALA A 91 14.47 0.08 8.42
CA ALA A 91 14.20 1.09 9.43
C ALA A 91 13.33 0.58 10.60
N ALA A 92 12.51 -0.46 10.37
CA ALA A 92 11.62 -1.03 11.38
C ALA A 92 12.24 -2.22 12.12
N THR A 93 12.98 -3.10 11.43
CA THR A 93 13.49 -4.36 11.99
C THR A 93 14.94 -4.26 12.45
N GLU A 94 15.77 -3.52 11.73
CA GLU A 94 17.23 -3.51 11.91
C GLU A 94 17.78 -2.07 11.95
N PRO A 95 17.66 -1.37 13.10
CA PRO A 95 18.07 0.03 13.21
C PRO A 95 19.57 0.24 12.96
N PHE A 96 20.42 -0.74 13.34
CA PHE A 96 21.86 -0.66 13.11
C PHE A 96 22.24 -0.72 11.63
N SER A 97 21.63 -1.65 10.88
CA SER A 97 21.79 -1.77 9.42
C SER A 97 21.27 -0.54 8.70
N PHE A 98 20.15 0.03 9.14
CA PHE A 98 19.62 1.27 8.57
C PHE A 98 20.55 2.46 8.84
N LYS A 99 21.13 2.55 10.03
CA LYS A 99 22.08 3.60 10.39
C LYS A 99 23.35 3.57 9.54
N SER A 100 23.95 2.41 9.32
CA SER A 100 25.16 2.30 8.49
C SER A 100 24.91 2.76 7.04
N VAL A 101 23.75 2.45 6.48
CA VAL A 101 23.33 2.96 5.17
C VAL A 101 23.23 4.49 5.19
N LEU A 102 22.65 5.08 6.24
CA LEU A 102 22.55 6.54 6.35
C LEU A 102 23.91 7.21 6.50
N GLU A 103 24.85 6.61 7.21
CA GLU A 103 26.21 7.13 7.35
C GLU A 103 26.95 7.18 6.02
N VAL A 104 26.89 6.10 5.24
CA VAL A 104 27.45 6.05 3.87
C VAL A 104 26.84 7.15 2.98
N VAL A 105 25.53 7.37 3.11
CA VAL A 105 24.78 8.37 2.34
C VAL A 105 25.03 9.81 2.83
N LYS A 106 25.52 10.02 4.05
CA LYS A 106 25.90 11.36 4.56
C LYS A 106 27.29 11.80 4.10
N GLN A 107 28.18 10.85 3.83
CA GLN A 107 29.58 11.13 3.49
C GLN A 107 29.77 11.54 2.02
N LEU A 108 28.76 11.35 1.18
CA LEU A 108 28.70 11.71 -0.23
C LEU A 108 27.80 12.94 -0.43
#